data_AF-A0A1F4KBF9-F1
#
_entry.id   AF-A0A1F4KBF9-F1
#
_cell.length_a   1.000
_cell.length_b   1.000
_cell.length_c   1.000
_cell.angle_alpha   90.00
_cell.angle_beta   90.00
_cell.angle_gamma   90.00
#
_symmetry.space_group_name_H-M   'P 1'
#
loop_
_entity.id
_entity.type
_entity.pdbx_description
1 polymer ?
#
loop_
_entity_poly.entity_id
_entity_poly.type
_entity_poly.pdbx_seq_one_letter_code
_entity_poly.pdbx_strand_id
1 'polypeptide(L)'
;MTASPLPYVVFGVTGRTGTAAADALLRSGHPVRVVVRDPAKGRPWAERGAELAVADLTDLASMTQALSQAQGAYVVSPQHYNREDLFERADLIASTTARAAVAADVPRLVALSSVGADRESGTGWIGMNRMFEQRLIEAGVPTVFLRAAYFMENWMPMVGQAVRSGTLPTFLAPPQRPLPMVATVDVGSAAAALLQEKRTGSCVATLSGPKDYTPNDVAAIVSATLGKPVDVAVLPEAEWPHALAQAHFSKAALAGFTEMTRGLNGSHIDIKSDPSAVEWAGTTALEQVIVELAQRQR
;
A
#
# COMPACT_ATOMS: atom_id res chain seq x y z
N MET A 1 -24.52 19.64 -25.42
CA MET A 1 -23.17 19.66 -24.81
C MET A 1 -23.15 18.57 -23.77
N THR A 2 -22.48 17.45 -24.02
CA THR A 2 -22.29 16.41 -22.99
C THR A 2 -21.35 16.99 -21.93
N ALA A 3 -21.75 16.97 -20.66
CA ALA A 3 -20.88 17.41 -19.57
C ALA A 3 -19.56 16.60 -19.61
N SER A 4 -18.43 17.26 -19.41
CA SER A 4 -17.15 16.57 -19.28
C SER A 4 -17.24 15.53 -18.15
N PRO A 5 -16.72 14.32 -18.34
CA PRO A 5 -16.74 13.30 -17.30
C PRO A 5 -16.02 13.80 -16.05
N LEU A 6 -16.57 13.48 -14.87
CA LEU A 6 -15.96 13.85 -13.59
C LEU A 6 -14.65 13.08 -13.38
N PRO A 7 -13.65 13.68 -12.72
CA PRO A 7 -12.37 13.01 -12.49
C PRO A 7 -12.45 11.90 -11.44
N TYR A 8 -11.56 10.93 -11.59
CA TYR A 8 -11.16 10.07 -10.48
C TYR A 8 -10.11 10.79 -9.62
N VAL A 9 -10.33 10.81 -8.31
CA VAL A 9 -9.41 11.45 -7.36
C VAL A 9 -8.41 10.43 -6.85
N VAL A 10 -7.11 10.75 -6.88
CA VAL A 10 -6.04 9.84 -6.45
C VAL A 10 -5.18 10.49 -5.39
N PHE A 11 -5.18 9.90 -4.20
CA PHE A 11 -4.28 10.26 -3.11
C PHE A 11 -2.98 9.45 -3.18
N GLY A 12 -1.92 9.96 -2.53
CA GLY A 12 -0.68 9.22 -2.38
C GLY A 12 0.15 9.08 -3.67
N VAL A 13 -0.01 10.00 -4.63
CA VAL A 13 0.71 10.01 -5.93
C VAL A 13 2.22 10.31 -5.83
N THR A 14 2.73 10.48 -4.61
CA THR A 14 4.18 10.51 -4.32
C THR A 14 4.70 9.17 -3.82
N GLY A 15 3.81 8.21 -3.57
CA GLY A 15 4.10 6.83 -3.21
C GLY A 15 3.79 5.89 -4.37
N ARG A 16 4.27 4.64 -4.27
CA ARG A 16 4.26 3.69 -5.40
C ARG A 16 2.84 3.33 -5.88
N THR A 17 1.94 3.01 -4.96
CA THR A 17 0.58 2.55 -5.32
C THR A 17 -0.29 3.68 -5.86
N GLY A 18 -0.21 4.89 -5.29
CA GLY A 18 -0.91 6.06 -5.80
C GLY A 18 -0.40 6.51 -7.17
N THR A 19 0.92 6.47 -7.39
CA THR A 19 1.51 6.69 -8.72
C THR A 19 0.96 5.67 -9.73
N ALA A 20 1.00 4.38 -9.39
CA ALA A 20 0.50 3.34 -10.28
C ALA A 20 -1.01 3.47 -10.58
N ALA A 21 -1.82 3.89 -9.60
CA ALA A 21 -3.26 4.11 -9.78
C ALA A 21 -3.54 5.30 -10.71
N ALA A 22 -2.91 6.45 -10.46
CA ALA A 22 -3.05 7.63 -11.32
C ALA A 22 -2.56 7.35 -12.75
N ASP A 23 -1.44 6.64 -12.89
CA ASP A 23 -0.91 6.21 -14.18
C ASP A 23 -1.88 5.31 -14.95
N ALA A 24 -2.46 4.31 -14.27
CA ALA A 24 -3.41 3.40 -14.90
C ALA A 24 -4.67 4.12 -15.38
N LEU A 25 -5.20 5.05 -14.58
CA LEU A 25 -6.36 5.86 -14.94
C LEU A 25 -6.08 6.80 -16.13
N LEU A 26 -4.96 7.53 -16.10
CA LEU A 26 -4.55 8.42 -17.20
C LEU A 26 -4.32 7.65 -18.50
N ARG A 27 -3.63 6.49 -18.45
CA ARG A 27 -3.43 5.64 -19.63
C ARG A 27 -4.73 5.10 -20.21
N SER A 28 -5.76 4.95 -19.37
CA SER A 28 -7.09 4.49 -19.78
C SER A 28 -7.97 5.64 -20.30
N GLY A 29 -7.45 6.87 -20.37
CA GLY A 29 -8.15 8.04 -20.90
C GLY A 29 -9.15 8.66 -19.92
N HIS A 30 -9.12 8.30 -18.65
CA HIS A 30 -9.99 8.91 -17.64
C HIS A 30 -9.43 10.25 -17.15
N PRO A 31 -10.28 11.25 -16.87
CA PRO A 31 -9.85 12.45 -16.18
C PRO A 31 -9.38 12.07 -14.76
N VAL A 32 -8.25 12.61 -14.34
CA VAL A 32 -7.66 12.33 -13.03
C VAL A 32 -7.40 13.63 -12.30
N ARG A 33 -7.75 13.65 -11.02
CA ARG A 33 -7.33 14.68 -10.07
C ARG A 33 -6.38 14.06 -9.06
N VAL A 34 -5.15 14.54 -9.03
CA VAL A 34 -4.17 14.08 -8.03
C VAL A 34 -4.20 15.00 -6.82
N VAL A 35 -4.18 14.39 -5.63
CA VAL A 35 -4.14 15.13 -4.37
C VAL A 35 -2.73 15.12 -3.82
N VAL A 36 -2.17 16.31 -3.63
CA VAL A 36 -0.83 16.52 -3.10
C VAL A 36 -0.87 17.52 -1.95
N ARG A 37 0.04 17.37 -0.99
CA ARG A 37 0.24 18.41 0.04
C ARG A 37 1.12 19.56 -0.46
N ASP A 38 2.10 19.22 -1.29
CA ASP A 38 3.04 20.16 -1.90
C ASP A 38 2.74 20.24 -3.41
N PRO A 39 2.28 21.41 -3.92
CA PRO A 39 1.97 21.60 -5.34
C PRO A 39 3.15 21.27 -6.27
N ALA A 40 4.40 21.43 -5.82
CA ALA A 40 5.58 21.11 -6.62
C ALA A 40 5.62 19.63 -7.01
N LYS A 41 5.14 18.75 -6.11
CA LYS A 41 5.05 17.30 -6.36
C LYS A 41 3.90 16.93 -7.31
N GLY A 42 2.96 17.84 -7.54
CA GLY A 42 1.87 17.68 -8.50
C GLY A 42 2.25 18.06 -9.94
N ARG A 43 3.28 18.89 -10.15
CA ARG A 43 3.63 19.41 -11.48
C ARG A 43 3.81 18.33 -12.57
N PRO A 44 4.53 17.21 -12.32
CA PRO A 44 4.68 16.15 -13.33
C PRO A 44 3.36 15.51 -13.74
N TRP A 45 2.33 15.55 -12.87
CA TRP A 45 1.00 15.03 -13.18
C TRP A 45 0.18 16.03 -14.00
N ALA A 46 0.29 17.33 -13.68
CA ALA A 46 -0.37 18.38 -14.46
C ALA A 46 0.14 18.42 -15.90
N GLU A 47 1.44 18.24 -16.12
CA GLU A 47 2.04 18.13 -17.46
C GLU A 47 1.50 16.95 -18.27
N ARG A 48 0.95 15.94 -17.59
CA ARG A 48 0.32 14.76 -18.17
C ARG A 48 -1.21 14.86 -18.25
N GLY A 49 -1.77 16.04 -17.96
CA GLY A 49 -3.20 16.33 -18.07
C GLY A 49 -4.03 16.06 -16.81
N ALA A 50 -3.41 15.78 -15.66
CA ALA A 50 -4.15 15.64 -14.41
C ALA A 50 -4.49 17.00 -13.79
N GLU A 51 -5.67 17.10 -13.16
CA GLU A 51 -6.02 18.19 -12.27
C GLU A 51 -5.20 18.09 -10.97
N LEU A 52 -4.81 19.23 -10.40
CA LEU A 52 -4.14 19.28 -9.10
C LEU A 52 -5.11 19.75 -8.03
N ALA A 53 -5.22 18.98 -6.95
CA ALA A 53 -5.83 19.44 -5.71
C ALA A 53 -4.78 19.45 -4.59
N VAL A 54 -4.81 20.52 -3.79
CA VAL A 54 -3.96 20.67 -2.63
C VAL A 54 -4.79 20.40 -1.38
N ALA A 55 -4.42 19.39 -0.60
CA ALA A 55 -5.11 19.07 0.63
C ALA A 55 -4.16 18.55 1.72
N ASP A 56 -4.51 18.84 2.97
CA ASP A 56 -3.94 18.19 4.15
C ASP A 56 -4.92 17.11 4.62
N LEU A 57 -4.41 15.89 4.82
CA LEU A 57 -5.24 14.74 5.23
C LEU A 57 -5.89 14.89 6.62
N THR A 58 -5.47 15.89 7.40
CA THR A 58 -6.05 16.23 8.70
C THR A 58 -6.96 17.46 8.65
N ASP A 59 -7.08 18.11 7.49
CA ASP A 59 -7.98 19.25 7.29
C ASP A 59 -9.22 18.83 6.50
N LEU A 60 -10.36 18.83 7.18
CA LEU A 60 -11.65 18.43 6.60
C LEU A 60 -12.05 19.31 5.40
N ALA A 61 -11.78 20.61 5.45
CA ALA A 61 -12.24 21.53 4.41
C ALA A 61 -11.50 21.26 3.09
N SER A 62 -10.16 21.19 3.11
CA SER A 62 -9.38 20.88 1.91
C SER A 62 -9.62 19.46 1.40
N MET A 63 -9.82 18.47 2.28
CA MET A 63 -10.17 17.10 1.88
C MET A 63 -11.53 17.05 1.18
N THR A 64 -12.53 17.76 1.71
CA THR A 64 -13.87 17.83 1.09
C THR A 64 -13.80 18.50 -0.28
N GLN A 65 -13.03 19.59 -0.39
CA GLN A 65 -12.83 20.26 -1.67
C GLN A 65 -12.14 19.35 -2.69
N ALA A 66 -11.08 18.63 -2.29
CA ALA A 66 -10.35 17.72 -3.18
C ALA A 66 -11.23 16.57 -3.71
N LEU A 67 -12.14 16.06 -2.87
CA LEU A 67 -13.07 14.98 -3.19
C LEU A 67 -14.34 15.43 -3.93
N SER A 68 -14.64 16.73 -3.95
CA SER A 68 -15.86 17.24 -4.58
C SER A 68 -15.91 16.97 -6.08
N GLN A 69 -17.11 16.71 -6.62
CA GLN A 69 -17.31 16.47 -8.07
C GLN A 69 -16.40 15.34 -8.60
N ALA A 70 -16.26 14.25 -7.84
CA ALA A 70 -15.47 13.09 -8.20
C ALA A 70 -16.35 11.94 -8.70
N GLN A 71 -15.87 11.20 -9.69
CA GLN A 71 -16.48 9.93 -10.11
C GLN A 71 -16.21 8.80 -9.10
N GLY A 72 -15.10 8.92 -8.37
CA GLY A 72 -14.68 8.03 -7.29
C GLY A 72 -13.27 8.42 -6.83
N ALA A 73 -12.81 7.86 -5.72
CA ALA A 73 -11.48 8.19 -5.21
C ALA A 73 -10.68 6.97 -4.72
N TYR A 74 -9.40 6.94 -5.07
CA TYR A 74 -8.42 6.05 -4.45
C TYR A 74 -7.78 6.74 -3.25
N VAL A 75 -8.01 6.19 -2.05
CA VAL A 75 -7.51 6.75 -0.79
C VAL A 75 -6.51 5.81 -0.14
N VAL A 76 -5.48 6.39 0.47
CA VAL A 76 -4.44 5.66 1.19
C VAL A 76 -4.06 6.46 2.43
N SER A 77 -3.96 5.76 3.57
CA SER A 77 -3.44 6.35 4.81
C SER A 77 -1.91 6.30 4.80
N PRO A 78 -1.21 7.45 4.88
CA PRO A 78 0.23 7.47 4.92
C PRO A 78 0.75 6.97 6.26
N GLN A 79 1.91 6.33 6.20
CA GLN A 79 2.55 5.72 7.35
C GLN A 79 3.59 6.69 7.94
N HIS A 80 3.38 7.13 9.18
CA HIS A 80 4.24 8.10 9.87
C HIS A 80 5.12 7.42 10.93
N TYR A 81 5.92 6.44 10.51
CA TYR A 81 6.70 5.56 11.41
C TYR A 81 7.72 6.27 12.31
N ASN A 82 8.08 7.52 12.01
CA ASN A 82 8.97 8.32 12.85
C ASN A 82 8.26 9.02 14.02
N ARG A 83 6.94 8.79 14.20
CA ARG A 83 6.12 9.44 15.22
C ARG A 83 5.66 8.45 16.28
N GLU A 84 5.63 8.87 17.54
CA GLU A 84 5.06 8.06 18.63
C GLU A 84 3.52 8.04 18.56
N ASP A 85 2.90 9.14 18.14
CA ASP A 85 1.44 9.30 17.96
C ASP A 85 0.95 8.75 16.60
N LEU A 86 1.67 7.80 15.98
CA LEU A 86 1.34 7.34 14.62
C LEU A 86 -0.09 6.77 14.49
N PHE A 87 -0.56 6.04 15.51
CA PHE A 87 -1.91 5.45 15.51
C PHE A 87 -2.99 6.52 15.71
N GLU A 88 -2.78 7.48 16.59
CA GLU A 88 -3.68 8.62 16.80
C GLU A 88 -3.80 9.47 15.53
N ARG A 89 -2.66 9.71 14.87
CA ARG A 89 -2.63 10.41 13.59
C ARG A 89 -3.32 9.63 12.47
N ALA A 90 -3.16 8.30 12.43
CA ALA A 90 -3.86 7.45 11.48
C ALA A 90 -5.38 7.49 11.69
N ASP A 91 -5.85 7.49 12.95
CA ASP A 91 -7.28 7.65 13.27
C ASP A 91 -7.83 8.99 12.80
N LEU A 92 -7.08 10.08 13.05
CA LEU A 92 -7.46 11.42 12.63
C LEU A 92 -7.60 11.51 11.10
N ILE A 93 -6.64 10.93 10.35
CA ILE A 93 -6.68 10.88 8.89
C ILE A 93 -7.87 10.04 8.41
N ALA A 94 -8.11 8.89 9.03
CA ALA A 94 -9.23 8.02 8.70
C ALA A 94 -10.58 8.71 8.91
N SER A 95 -10.77 9.33 10.08
CA SER A 95 -11.96 10.10 10.44
C SER A 95 -12.18 11.30 9.52
N THR A 96 -11.11 12.05 9.21
CA THR A 96 -11.18 13.20 8.29
C THR A 96 -11.56 12.75 6.88
N THR A 97 -10.96 11.67 6.38
CA THR A 97 -11.26 11.10 5.06
C THR A 97 -12.72 10.64 4.98
N ALA A 98 -13.20 9.93 6.00
CA ALA A 98 -14.59 9.46 6.04
C ALA A 98 -15.58 10.64 6.02
N ARG A 99 -15.37 11.64 6.89
CA ARG A 99 -16.21 12.85 6.94
C ARG A 99 -16.17 13.65 5.65
N ALA A 100 -14.99 13.79 5.03
CA ALA A 100 -14.83 14.49 3.77
C ALA A 100 -15.52 13.75 2.62
N ALA A 101 -15.45 12.42 2.58
CA ALA A 101 -16.11 11.62 1.56
C ALA A 101 -17.63 11.70 1.66
N VAL A 102 -18.19 11.71 2.89
CA VAL A 102 -19.62 11.98 3.10
C VAL A 102 -19.99 13.40 2.66
N ALA A 103 -19.22 14.41 3.07
CA ALA A 103 -19.51 15.81 2.76
C ALA A 103 -19.42 16.12 1.25
N ALA A 104 -18.53 15.41 0.53
CA ALA A 104 -18.36 15.53 -0.90
C ALA A 104 -19.29 14.62 -1.72
N ASP A 105 -20.11 13.79 -1.05
CA ASP A 105 -21.00 12.79 -1.66
C ASP A 105 -20.26 11.88 -2.66
N VAL A 106 -19.12 11.34 -2.24
CA VAL A 106 -18.26 10.54 -3.12
C VAL A 106 -18.96 9.22 -3.47
N PRO A 107 -19.21 8.91 -4.76
CA PRO A 107 -19.99 7.73 -5.13
C PRO A 107 -19.34 6.39 -4.75
N ARG A 108 -18.00 6.37 -4.73
CA ARG A 108 -17.20 5.18 -4.45
C ARG A 108 -15.79 5.55 -4.02
N LEU A 109 -15.32 4.88 -2.97
CA LEU A 109 -13.91 4.82 -2.63
C LEU A 109 -13.31 3.46 -2.99
N VAL A 110 -12.02 3.46 -3.36
CA VAL A 110 -11.15 2.31 -3.20
C VAL A 110 -10.12 2.70 -2.15
N ALA A 111 -10.19 2.08 -0.98
CA ALA A 111 -9.27 2.33 0.11
C ALA A 111 -8.17 1.26 0.11
N LEU A 112 -6.90 1.67 0.05
CA LEU A 112 -5.80 0.75 0.25
C LEU A 112 -5.80 0.24 1.68
N SER A 113 -5.92 -1.07 1.81
CA SER A 113 -5.84 -1.81 3.06
C SER A 113 -4.77 -2.90 2.96
N SER A 114 -4.67 -3.74 3.99
CA SER A 114 -3.72 -4.83 4.08
C SER A 114 -4.44 -6.12 4.44
N VAL A 115 -3.91 -7.25 3.95
CA VAL A 115 -4.23 -8.56 4.54
C VAL A 115 -3.98 -8.50 6.07
N GLY A 116 -4.87 -9.11 6.85
CA GLY A 116 -4.85 -9.02 8.32
C GLY A 116 -5.60 -7.82 8.92
N ALA A 117 -6.12 -6.87 8.13
CA ALA A 117 -6.95 -5.78 8.66
C ALA A 117 -8.28 -6.25 9.28
N ASP A 118 -8.73 -7.46 8.94
CA ASP A 118 -9.87 -8.14 9.54
C ASP A 118 -9.65 -8.51 11.02
N ARG A 119 -8.39 -8.62 11.46
CA ARG A 119 -8.04 -9.06 12.82
C ARG A 119 -8.12 -7.93 13.82
N GLU A 120 -8.67 -8.23 15.00
CA GLU A 120 -8.83 -7.26 16.09
C GLU A 120 -7.50 -6.81 16.71
N SER A 121 -6.50 -7.69 16.74
CA SER A 121 -5.20 -7.44 17.39
C SER A 121 -4.10 -8.34 16.79
N GLY A 122 -2.85 -8.13 17.20
CA GLY A 122 -1.71 -8.95 16.78
C GLY A 122 -1.22 -8.65 15.36
N THR A 123 -1.54 -7.47 14.82
CA THR A 123 -1.21 -7.10 13.43
C THR A 123 -0.34 -5.85 13.31
N GLY A 124 0.05 -5.24 14.43
CA GLY A 124 0.99 -4.13 14.44
C GLY A 124 0.52 -2.94 13.61
N TRP A 125 1.34 -2.52 12.64
CA TRP A 125 1.00 -1.40 11.76
C TRP A 125 -0.29 -1.59 10.96
N ILE A 126 -0.68 -2.84 10.68
CA ILE A 126 -1.91 -3.15 9.94
C ILE A 126 -3.15 -2.75 10.75
N GLY A 127 -3.04 -2.61 12.07
CA GLY A 127 -4.08 -2.01 12.91
C GLY A 127 -4.52 -0.63 12.41
N MET A 128 -3.62 0.17 11.82
CA MET A 128 -4.00 1.46 11.21
C MET A 128 -4.88 1.29 9.97
N ASN A 129 -4.69 0.22 9.19
CA ASN A 129 -5.58 -0.11 8.08
C ASN A 129 -6.96 -0.53 8.58
N ARG A 130 -7.03 -1.35 9.64
CA ARG A 130 -8.29 -1.70 10.30
C ARG A 130 -9.06 -0.46 10.77
N MET A 131 -8.38 0.45 11.45
CA MET A 131 -8.98 1.71 11.90
C MET A 131 -9.54 2.48 10.70
N PHE A 132 -8.81 2.52 9.60
CA PHE A 132 -9.26 3.19 8.38
C PHE A 132 -10.51 2.53 7.77
N GLU A 133 -10.55 1.20 7.70
CA GLU A 133 -11.75 0.46 7.27
C GLU A 133 -12.95 0.77 8.18
N GLN A 134 -12.76 0.71 9.50
CA GLN A 134 -13.82 0.96 10.47
C GLN A 134 -14.42 2.36 10.34
N ARG A 135 -13.59 3.41 10.22
CA ARG A 135 -14.11 4.79 10.05
C ARG A 135 -14.94 4.96 8.77
N LEU A 136 -14.53 4.30 7.68
CA LEU A 136 -15.27 4.37 6.41
C LEU A 136 -16.58 3.57 6.47
N ILE A 137 -16.57 2.41 7.14
CA ILE A 137 -17.78 1.60 7.40
C ILE A 137 -18.76 2.37 8.29
N GLU A 138 -18.30 2.92 9.42
CA GLU A 138 -19.11 3.70 10.37
C GLU A 138 -19.77 4.91 9.70
N ALA A 139 -19.06 5.58 8.80
CA ALA A 139 -19.57 6.71 8.04
C ALA A 139 -20.52 6.31 6.89
N GLY A 140 -20.67 5.02 6.59
CA GLY A 140 -21.55 4.52 5.53
C GLY A 140 -21.07 4.87 4.11
N VAL A 141 -19.77 5.11 3.92
CA VAL A 141 -19.21 5.49 2.62
C VAL A 141 -19.05 4.24 1.73
N PRO A 142 -19.63 4.20 0.51
CA PRO A 142 -19.47 3.06 -0.40
C PRO A 142 -17.98 2.85 -0.73
N THR A 143 -17.40 1.76 -0.25
CA THR A 143 -15.94 1.56 -0.28
C THR A 143 -15.57 0.13 -0.64
N VAL A 144 -14.65 -0.01 -1.60
CA VAL A 144 -13.90 -1.26 -1.78
C VAL A 144 -12.63 -1.18 -0.92
N PHE A 145 -12.51 -2.09 0.05
CA PHE A 145 -11.31 -2.23 0.86
C PHE A 145 -10.34 -3.17 0.13
N LEU A 146 -9.34 -2.60 -0.55
CA LEU A 146 -8.34 -3.34 -1.30
C LEU A 146 -7.25 -3.82 -0.33
N ARG A 147 -7.43 -5.01 0.24
CA ARG A 147 -6.48 -5.66 1.14
C ARG A 147 -5.35 -6.32 0.35
N ALA A 148 -4.28 -5.57 0.13
CA ALA A 148 -3.13 -6.05 -0.61
C ALA A 148 -2.25 -6.98 0.25
N ALA A 149 -1.63 -7.96 -0.41
CA ALA A 149 -0.62 -8.83 0.17
C ALA A 149 0.72 -8.10 0.42
N TYR A 150 1.75 -8.84 0.85
CA TYR A 150 3.07 -8.27 1.12
C TYR A 150 3.67 -7.62 -0.14
N PHE A 151 4.02 -6.34 -0.09
CA PHE A 151 4.58 -5.67 -1.27
C PHE A 151 5.95 -6.24 -1.64
N MET A 152 6.12 -6.61 -2.90
CA MET A 152 7.42 -7.08 -3.43
C MET A 152 8.51 -6.02 -3.25
N GLU A 153 8.15 -4.74 -3.32
CA GLU A 153 9.05 -3.60 -3.15
C GLU A 153 9.55 -3.42 -1.72
N ASN A 154 8.95 -4.08 -0.73
CA ASN A 154 9.47 -4.09 0.64
C ASN A 154 10.86 -4.75 0.71
N TRP A 155 11.22 -5.58 -0.27
CA TRP A 155 12.55 -6.19 -0.36
C TRP A 155 13.68 -5.21 -0.71
N MET A 156 13.37 -3.98 -1.13
CA MET A 156 14.38 -3.02 -1.61
C MET A 156 15.57 -2.80 -0.67
N PRO A 157 15.41 -2.58 0.66
CA PRO A 157 16.55 -2.40 1.55
C PRO A 157 17.42 -3.67 1.65
N MET A 158 16.76 -4.83 1.75
CA MET A 158 17.42 -6.14 1.89
C MET A 158 18.16 -6.53 0.61
N VAL A 159 17.57 -6.29 -0.56
CA VAL A 159 18.22 -6.47 -1.87
C VAL A 159 19.46 -5.57 -1.96
N GLY A 160 19.37 -4.30 -1.55
CA GLY A 160 20.54 -3.42 -1.50
C GLY A 160 21.66 -3.96 -0.61
N GLN A 161 21.32 -4.53 0.55
CA GLN A 161 22.31 -5.18 1.41
C GLN A 161 22.91 -6.43 0.75
N ALA A 162 22.08 -7.29 0.15
CA ALA A 162 22.52 -8.49 -0.56
C ALA A 162 23.48 -8.17 -1.71
N VAL A 163 23.23 -7.10 -2.47
CA VAL A 163 24.14 -6.63 -3.53
C VAL A 163 25.51 -6.24 -2.99
N ARG A 164 25.57 -5.65 -1.79
CA ARG A 164 26.82 -5.20 -1.17
C ARG A 164 27.58 -6.31 -0.44
N SER A 165 26.88 -7.21 0.26
CA SER A 165 27.51 -8.16 1.18
C SER A 165 27.41 -9.62 0.75
N GLY A 166 26.62 -9.96 -0.28
CA GLY A 166 26.32 -11.35 -0.65
C GLY A 166 25.37 -12.05 0.33
N THR A 167 24.68 -11.31 1.21
CA THR A 167 23.74 -11.87 2.19
C THR A 167 22.46 -11.06 2.20
N LEU A 168 21.32 -11.73 1.98
CA LEU A 168 19.98 -11.17 2.10
C LEU A 168 19.50 -11.34 3.54
N PRO A 169 19.47 -10.28 4.37
CA PRO A 169 18.80 -10.37 5.66
C PRO A 169 17.28 -10.45 5.46
N THR A 170 16.60 -11.20 6.32
CA THR A 170 15.14 -11.27 6.32
C THR A 170 14.60 -11.35 7.75
N PHE A 171 13.48 -10.66 7.97
CA PHE A 171 12.68 -10.79 9.18
C PHE A 171 11.61 -11.89 9.06
N LEU A 172 11.38 -12.37 7.82
CA LEU A 172 10.41 -13.42 7.50
C LEU A 172 11.05 -14.80 7.69
N ALA A 173 10.38 -15.63 8.49
CA ALA A 173 10.84 -16.97 8.88
C ALA A 173 9.71 -18.01 8.79
N PRO A 174 10.03 -19.29 8.54
CA PRO A 174 11.31 -19.77 7.99
C PRO A 174 11.48 -19.30 6.53
N PRO A 175 12.71 -19.21 5.99
CA PRO A 175 12.96 -18.57 4.69
C PRO A 175 12.50 -19.38 3.48
N GLN A 176 12.06 -20.63 3.70
CA GLN A 176 11.42 -21.51 2.71
C GLN A 176 9.89 -21.38 2.71
N ARG A 177 9.29 -20.67 3.69
CA ARG A 177 7.84 -20.58 3.80
C ARG A 177 7.31 -19.61 2.75
N PRO A 178 6.39 -20.04 1.87
CA PRO A 178 5.78 -19.15 0.90
C PRO A 178 4.83 -18.19 1.61
N LEU A 179 4.80 -16.94 1.14
CA LEU A 179 3.82 -15.94 1.50
C LEU A 179 3.27 -15.26 0.23
N PRO A 180 2.00 -14.85 0.24
CA PRO A 180 1.45 -14.06 -0.85
C PRO A 180 2.17 -12.71 -0.90
N MET A 181 2.65 -12.36 -2.09
CA MET A 181 3.27 -11.06 -2.37
C MET A 181 2.62 -10.41 -3.58
N VAL A 182 2.62 -9.09 -3.67
CA VAL A 182 2.06 -8.34 -4.80
C VAL A 182 2.97 -7.16 -5.16
N ALA A 183 3.11 -6.86 -6.44
CA ALA A 183 3.81 -5.65 -6.88
C ALA A 183 2.93 -4.41 -6.70
N THR A 184 3.50 -3.29 -6.29
CA THR A 184 2.75 -2.03 -6.11
C THR A 184 2.11 -1.51 -7.41
N VAL A 185 2.66 -1.88 -8.57
CA VAL A 185 2.06 -1.58 -9.88
C VAL A 185 0.74 -2.33 -10.11
N ASP A 186 0.64 -3.58 -9.65
CA ASP A 186 -0.59 -4.36 -9.70
C ASP A 186 -1.63 -3.79 -8.74
N VAL A 187 -1.21 -3.32 -7.55
CA VAL A 187 -2.08 -2.64 -6.59
C VAL A 187 -2.74 -1.40 -7.21
N GLY A 188 -1.95 -0.54 -7.85
CA GLY A 188 -2.49 0.65 -8.51
C GLY A 188 -3.41 0.30 -9.70
N SER A 189 -3.05 -0.72 -10.47
CA SER A 189 -3.86 -1.18 -11.61
C SER A 189 -5.19 -1.77 -11.15
N ALA A 190 -5.19 -2.59 -10.09
CA ALA A 190 -6.39 -3.12 -9.47
C ALA A 190 -7.26 -1.99 -8.88
N ALA A 191 -6.67 -1.02 -8.20
CA ALA A 191 -7.41 0.13 -7.67
C ALA A 191 -8.11 0.93 -8.79
N ALA A 192 -7.43 1.18 -9.90
CA ALA A 192 -8.00 1.84 -11.07
C ALA A 192 -9.16 1.04 -11.68
N ALA A 193 -9.02 -0.30 -11.77
CA ALA A 193 -10.08 -1.17 -12.26
C ALA A 193 -11.30 -1.20 -11.32
N LEU A 194 -11.07 -1.30 -10.01
CA LEU A 194 -12.10 -1.32 -8.98
C LEU A 194 -12.89 0.00 -8.90
N LEU A 195 -12.25 1.14 -9.19
CA LEU A 195 -12.92 2.43 -9.33
C LEU A 195 -13.88 2.50 -10.54
N GLN A 196 -13.68 1.64 -11.53
CA GLN A 196 -14.49 1.58 -12.75
C GLN A 196 -15.58 0.50 -12.70
N GLU A 197 -15.56 -0.37 -11.68
CA GLU A 197 -16.60 -1.38 -11.49
C GLU A 197 -17.97 -0.74 -11.23
N LYS A 198 -19.01 -1.33 -11.81
CA LYS A 198 -20.41 -0.91 -11.62
C LYS A 198 -21.07 -1.49 -10.37
N ARG A 199 -20.34 -2.29 -9.57
CA ARG A 199 -20.86 -2.85 -8.32
C ARG A 199 -21.30 -1.69 -7.42
N THR A 200 -22.25 -1.91 -6.53
CA THR A 200 -22.67 -0.91 -5.55
C THR A 200 -22.39 -1.41 -4.14
N GLY A 201 -22.31 -0.48 -3.17
CA GLY A 201 -22.02 -0.80 -1.78
C GLY A 201 -20.56 -1.14 -1.51
N SER A 202 -20.30 -1.53 -0.27
CA SER A 202 -18.95 -1.82 0.21
C SER A 202 -18.62 -3.31 0.11
N CYS A 203 -17.37 -3.62 -0.22
CA CYS A 203 -16.87 -4.98 -0.23
C CYS A 203 -15.37 -5.01 0.08
N VAL A 204 -14.87 -6.20 0.44
CA VAL A 204 -13.44 -6.45 0.58
C VAL A 204 -12.93 -7.11 -0.71
N ALA A 205 -11.79 -6.63 -1.21
CA ALA A 205 -11.05 -7.27 -2.28
C ALA A 205 -9.65 -7.61 -1.78
N THR A 206 -9.24 -8.87 -1.82
CA THR A 206 -7.85 -9.25 -1.56
C THR A 206 -7.05 -9.22 -2.85
N LEU A 207 -5.76 -8.87 -2.77
CA LEU A 207 -4.89 -8.83 -3.94
C LEU A 207 -3.53 -9.45 -3.64
N SER A 208 -3.23 -10.56 -4.31
CA SER A 208 -1.90 -11.18 -4.38
C SER A 208 -1.36 -11.09 -5.80
N GLY A 209 -0.06 -11.36 -5.97
CA GLY A 209 0.56 -11.54 -7.28
C GLY A 209 0.27 -12.93 -7.88
N PRO A 210 0.99 -13.34 -8.94
CA PRO A 210 0.67 -14.54 -9.71
C PRO A 210 0.90 -15.85 -8.94
N LYS A 211 1.67 -15.83 -7.85
CA LYS A 211 1.87 -16.94 -6.91
C LYS A 211 2.49 -16.44 -5.59
N ASP A 212 2.56 -17.32 -4.61
CA ASP A 212 3.28 -17.07 -3.37
C ASP A 212 4.80 -17.22 -3.58
N TYR A 213 5.58 -16.47 -2.79
CA TYR A 213 7.04 -16.43 -2.88
C TYR A 213 7.68 -16.55 -1.50
N THR A 214 8.96 -16.89 -1.48
CA THR A 214 9.77 -17.10 -0.28
C THR A 214 10.93 -16.11 -0.20
N PRO A 215 11.51 -15.86 0.99
CA PRO A 215 12.80 -15.19 1.11
C PRO A 215 13.92 -15.86 0.30
N ASN A 216 13.91 -17.19 0.16
CA ASN A 216 14.86 -17.91 -0.69
C ASN A 216 14.69 -17.60 -2.17
N ASP A 217 13.47 -17.41 -2.66
CA ASP A 217 13.24 -16.99 -4.05
C ASP A 217 13.89 -15.63 -4.30
N VAL A 218 13.74 -14.67 -3.37
CA VAL A 218 14.38 -13.35 -3.49
C VAL A 218 15.90 -13.48 -3.58
N ALA A 219 16.53 -14.26 -2.69
CA ALA A 219 17.98 -14.46 -2.73
C ALA A 219 18.44 -15.17 -4.02
N ALA A 220 17.68 -16.15 -4.52
CA ALA A 220 17.98 -16.82 -5.78
C ALA A 220 17.96 -15.84 -6.96
N ILE A 221 16.97 -14.94 -7.00
CA ILE A 221 16.85 -13.91 -8.05
C ILE A 221 18.03 -12.92 -7.99
N VAL A 222 18.37 -12.44 -6.80
CA VAL A 222 19.54 -11.54 -6.63
C VAL A 222 20.83 -12.27 -7.03
N SER A 223 21.01 -13.52 -6.62
CA SER A 223 22.16 -14.36 -6.98
C SER A 223 22.32 -14.50 -8.49
N ALA A 224 21.23 -14.84 -9.19
CA ALA A 224 21.21 -14.94 -10.65
C ALA A 224 21.53 -13.59 -11.33
N THR A 225 20.99 -12.49 -10.81
CA THR A 225 21.23 -11.13 -11.32
C THR A 225 22.69 -10.69 -11.17
N LEU A 226 23.34 -11.09 -10.07
CA LEU A 226 24.73 -10.73 -9.75
C LEU A 226 25.77 -11.70 -10.33
N GLY A 227 25.35 -12.91 -10.72
CA GLY A 227 26.27 -13.99 -11.10
C GLY A 227 27.15 -14.46 -9.94
N LYS A 228 26.69 -14.30 -8.69
CA LYS A 228 27.42 -14.67 -7.46
C LYS A 228 26.45 -15.21 -6.42
N PRO A 229 26.86 -16.16 -5.56
CA PRO A 229 26.01 -16.68 -4.49
C PRO A 229 25.49 -15.57 -3.57
N VAL A 230 24.23 -15.70 -3.15
CA VAL A 230 23.60 -14.86 -2.13
C VAL A 230 22.95 -15.78 -1.09
N ASP A 231 23.43 -15.69 0.15
CA ASP A 231 22.88 -16.46 1.27
C ASP A 231 21.71 -15.71 1.92
N VAL A 232 20.77 -16.45 2.52
CA VAL A 232 19.68 -15.86 3.32
C VAL A 232 20.04 -15.91 4.80
N ALA A 233 19.99 -14.77 5.47
CA ALA A 233 20.16 -14.66 6.92
C ALA A 233 18.85 -14.26 7.57
N VAL A 234 18.21 -15.19 8.28
CA VAL A 234 17.05 -14.87 9.12
C VAL A 234 17.53 -14.16 10.37
N LEU A 235 17.05 -12.94 10.59
CA LEU A 235 17.41 -12.15 11.75
C LEU A 235 16.62 -12.60 12.97
N PRO A 236 17.27 -12.99 14.08
CA PRO A 236 16.59 -13.26 15.35
C PRO A 236 15.81 -12.01 15.82
N GLU A 237 14.65 -12.22 16.44
CA GLU A 237 13.79 -11.11 16.91
C GLU A 237 14.54 -10.12 17.83
N ALA A 238 15.43 -10.64 18.68
CA ALA A 238 16.27 -9.84 19.57
C ALA A 238 17.19 -8.85 18.83
N GLU A 239 17.51 -9.10 17.55
CA GLU A 239 18.37 -8.25 16.73
C GLU A 239 17.59 -7.22 15.90
N TRP A 240 16.26 -7.33 15.81
CA TRP A 240 15.44 -6.43 14.98
C TRP A 240 15.60 -4.95 15.35
N PRO A 241 15.63 -4.54 16.64
CA PRO A 241 15.88 -3.14 17.00
C PRO A 241 17.19 -2.60 16.45
N HIS A 242 18.25 -3.43 16.45
CA HIS A 242 19.55 -3.03 15.93
C HIS A 242 19.53 -2.94 14.39
N ALA A 243 18.96 -3.94 13.72
CA ALA A 243 18.83 -3.96 12.27
C ALA A 243 18.00 -2.79 11.72
N LEU A 244 17.04 -2.30 12.50
CA LEU A 244 16.15 -1.19 12.13
C LEU A 244 16.59 0.17 12.66
N ALA A 245 17.78 0.27 13.28
CA ALA A 245 18.24 1.53 13.88
C ALA A 245 18.30 2.70 12.87
N GLN A 246 18.61 2.41 11.61
CA GLN A 246 18.68 3.41 10.53
C GLN A 246 17.31 3.69 9.87
N ALA A 247 16.25 2.98 10.25
CA ALA A 247 14.90 3.21 9.74
C ALA A 247 14.19 4.40 10.40
N HIS A 248 14.81 4.99 11.45
CA HIS A 248 14.27 6.12 12.21
C HIS A 248 12.85 5.88 12.75
N PHE A 249 12.56 4.66 13.16
CA PHE A 249 11.30 4.32 13.79
C PHE A 249 11.20 4.89 15.20
N SER A 250 10.02 5.39 15.53
CA SER A 250 9.61 5.65 16.91
C SER A 250 9.52 4.33 17.69
N LYS A 251 9.41 4.39 19.02
CA LYS A 251 9.20 3.20 19.85
C LYS A 251 7.88 2.51 19.49
N ALA A 252 6.82 3.28 19.32
CA ALA A 252 5.52 2.77 18.88
C ALA A 252 5.61 2.10 17.50
N ALA A 253 6.35 2.68 16.56
CA ALA A 253 6.54 2.09 15.25
C ALA A 253 7.38 0.81 15.29
N LEU A 254 8.46 0.76 16.09
CA LEU A 254 9.24 -0.47 16.26
C LEU A 254 8.40 -1.59 16.89
N ALA A 255 7.58 -1.28 17.90
CA ALA A 255 6.65 -2.25 18.48
C ALA A 255 5.65 -2.78 17.45
N GLY A 256 5.07 -1.88 16.63
CA GLY A 256 4.17 -2.24 15.54
C GLY A 256 4.84 -3.08 14.45
N PHE A 257 6.09 -2.80 14.10
CA PHE A 257 6.87 -3.65 13.19
C PHE A 257 7.04 -5.06 13.76
N THR A 258 7.44 -5.15 15.03
CA THR A 258 7.70 -6.43 15.69
C THR A 258 6.43 -7.27 15.77
N GLU A 259 5.32 -6.69 16.20
CA GLU A 259 4.04 -7.40 16.28
C GLU A 259 3.55 -7.87 14.90
N MET A 260 3.59 -6.99 13.90
CA MET A 260 3.21 -7.34 12.51
C MET A 260 4.07 -8.47 11.96
N THR A 261 5.39 -8.40 12.14
CA THR A 261 6.31 -9.42 11.64
C THR A 261 6.10 -10.75 12.35
N ARG A 262 5.80 -10.75 13.66
CA ARG A 262 5.42 -11.95 14.40
C ARG A 262 4.11 -12.54 13.86
N GLY A 263 3.13 -11.69 13.56
CA GLY A 263 1.86 -12.10 12.94
C GLY A 263 2.05 -12.75 11.56
N LEU A 264 2.94 -12.20 10.73
CA LEU A 264 3.32 -12.77 9.42
C LEU A 264 4.06 -14.11 9.58
N ASN A 265 4.95 -14.23 10.57
CA ASN A 265 5.70 -15.45 10.85
C ASN A 265 4.85 -16.57 11.46
N GLY A 266 3.85 -16.20 12.28
CA GLY A 266 2.91 -17.13 12.89
C GLY A 266 1.67 -17.45 12.06
N SER A 267 1.56 -16.92 10.83
CA SER A 267 0.37 -17.06 9.95
C SER A 267 -0.93 -16.50 10.56
N HIS A 268 -0.83 -15.59 11.53
CA HIS A 268 -1.98 -14.84 12.05
C HIS A 268 -2.44 -13.75 11.06
N ILE A 269 -1.48 -13.20 10.31
CA ILE A 269 -1.72 -12.36 9.14
C ILE A 269 -1.61 -13.26 7.90
N ASP A 270 -2.76 -13.56 7.30
CA ASP A 270 -2.88 -14.44 6.13
C ASP A 270 -3.92 -13.83 5.17
N ILE A 271 -3.71 -13.95 3.86
CA ILE A 271 -4.66 -13.48 2.85
C ILE A 271 -6.00 -14.24 2.89
N LYS A 272 -5.97 -15.48 3.39
CA LYS A 272 -7.15 -16.35 3.54
C LYS A 272 -7.93 -16.09 4.82
N SER A 273 -7.54 -15.07 5.59
CA SER A 273 -8.19 -14.72 6.86
C SER A 273 -9.66 -14.31 6.71
N ASP A 274 -10.02 -13.78 5.55
CA ASP A 274 -11.36 -13.33 5.21
C ASP A 274 -11.91 -14.11 3.99
N PRO A 275 -12.67 -15.18 4.21
CA PRO A 275 -13.21 -16.00 3.12
C PRO A 275 -14.33 -15.30 2.33
N SER A 276 -14.80 -14.13 2.78
CA SER A 276 -15.83 -13.36 2.08
C SER A 276 -15.25 -12.37 1.05
N ALA A 277 -13.93 -12.19 1.07
CA ALA A 277 -13.26 -11.25 0.18
C ALA A 277 -13.28 -11.75 -1.28
N VAL A 278 -13.47 -10.81 -2.20
CA VAL A 278 -13.33 -11.07 -3.63
C VAL A 278 -11.84 -11.12 -3.97
N GLU A 279 -11.37 -12.25 -4.49
CA GLU A 279 -9.97 -12.42 -4.83
C GLU A 279 -9.62 -11.72 -6.16
N TRP A 280 -8.54 -10.95 -6.15
CA TRP A 280 -7.89 -10.37 -7.31
C TRP A 280 -6.46 -10.88 -7.40
N ALA A 281 -5.95 -11.00 -8.63
CA ALA A 281 -4.58 -11.43 -8.90
C ALA A 281 -3.85 -10.38 -9.76
N GLY A 282 -2.70 -9.95 -9.27
CA GLY A 282 -1.69 -9.21 -10.01
C GLY A 282 -0.94 -10.13 -10.97
N THR A 283 -0.31 -9.53 -11.97
CA THR A 283 0.38 -10.28 -13.04
C THR A 283 1.90 -10.12 -13.00
N THR A 284 2.40 -9.19 -12.19
CA THR A 284 3.83 -8.88 -12.10
C THR A 284 4.54 -9.98 -11.30
N ALA A 285 5.54 -10.60 -11.91
CA ALA A 285 6.33 -11.63 -11.25
C ALA A 285 7.38 -11.02 -10.32
N LEU A 286 7.68 -11.69 -9.20
CA LEU A 286 8.73 -11.26 -8.25
C LEU A 286 10.08 -11.02 -8.94
N GLU A 287 10.45 -11.87 -9.91
CA GLU A 287 11.67 -11.74 -10.73
C GLU A 287 11.81 -10.32 -11.30
N GLN A 288 10.75 -9.81 -11.93
CA GLN A 288 10.76 -8.51 -12.59
C GLN A 288 11.08 -7.39 -11.59
N VAL A 289 10.44 -7.43 -10.41
CA VAL A 289 10.64 -6.44 -9.36
C VAL A 289 12.04 -6.54 -8.76
N ILE A 290 12.49 -7.73 -8.37
CA ILE A 290 13.77 -7.92 -7.68
C ILE A 290 14.96 -7.63 -8.62
N VAL A 291 14.89 -8.01 -9.90
CA VAL A 291 15.91 -7.66 -10.90
C VAL A 291 16.04 -6.13 -11.02
N GLU A 292 14.93 -5.41 -11.15
CA GLU A 292 14.93 -3.95 -11.23
C GLU A 292 15.52 -3.31 -9.96
N LEU A 293 15.14 -3.82 -8.78
CA LEU A 293 15.69 -3.35 -7.51
C LEU A 293 17.20 -3.60 -7.41
N ALA A 294 17.69 -4.77 -7.80
CA ALA A 294 19.11 -5.11 -7.75
C ALA A 294 19.94 -4.28 -8.74
N GLN A 295 19.42 -4.01 -9.93
CA GLN A 295 20.09 -3.19 -10.94
C GLN A 295 20.25 -1.72 -10.50
N ARG A 296 19.28 -1.18 -9.76
CA ARG A 296 19.34 0.20 -9.20
C ARG A 296 20.36 0.38 -8.09
N GLN A 297 20.91 -0.70 -7.54
CA GLN A 297 21.88 -0.68 -6.45
C GLN A 297 23.34 -0.80 -6.95
N ARG A 298 23.53 -0.95 -8.27
CA ARG A 298 24.84 -0.87 -8.94
C ARG A 298 25.16 0.57 -9.28
#